data_AF-A0A8J7RZG5-F1
#
_entry.id   AF-A0A8J7RZG5-F1
#
_cell.length_a   1.000
_cell.length_b   1.000
_cell.length_c   1.000
_cell.angle_alpha   90.00
_cell.angle_beta   90.00
_cell.angle_gamma   90.00
#
_symmetry.space_group_name_H-M   'P 1'
#
loop_
_entity.id
_entity.type
_entity.pdbx_description
1 polymer ?
#
loop_
_entity_poly.entity_id
_entity_poly.type
_entity_poly.pdbx_seq_one_letter_code
_entity_poly.pdbx_strand_id
1 'polypeptide(L)'
;MQINEGYDRHAFFYKQRRNLIVVSLFVTFYEAASLEIERINILGNQTEIGRPEVISFALTLAFIYFVWRYYTACREVNGIQTFIWACREWAEQKCEVYTRKVHVDNDPRYKEARCMGARGPEVEFRLVPQRDGDQESRVRFRQRYWYYFGLAIAHVTLRTSNFSGYLLPYLFAAVAALEILGVGVVSLLV
;
A
#
# COMPACT_ATOMS: atom_id res chain seq x y z
N MET A 1 21.95 -6.34 14.46
CA MET A 1 20.47 -6.26 14.62
C MET A 1 20.06 -7.51 15.39
N GLN A 2 19.97 -7.40 16.73
CA GLN A 2 19.59 -8.54 17.57
C GLN A 2 18.10 -8.83 17.35
N ILE A 3 17.82 -10.00 16.79
CA ILE A 3 16.47 -10.49 16.56
C ILE A 3 15.95 -10.97 17.91
N ASN A 4 14.93 -10.31 18.45
CA ASN A 4 14.21 -10.76 19.65
C ASN A 4 13.49 -12.09 19.34
N GLU A 5 14.14 -13.23 19.63
CA GLU A 5 13.66 -14.59 19.30
C GLU A 5 12.25 -14.92 19.84
N GLY A 6 11.81 -14.26 20.92
CA GLY A 6 10.49 -14.48 21.52
C GLY A 6 9.33 -13.81 20.78
N TYR A 7 9.56 -12.64 20.16
CA TYR A 7 8.50 -11.88 19.47
C TYR A 7 8.17 -12.51 18.11
N ASP A 8 9.15 -13.17 17.48
CA ASP A 8 9.04 -13.72 16.14
C ASP A 8 8.22 -15.02 16.09
N ARG A 9 8.31 -15.88 17.11
CA ARG A 9 7.56 -17.16 17.16
C ARG A 9 6.04 -16.97 17.23
N HIS A 10 5.57 -16.04 18.05
CA HIS A 10 4.14 -15.73 18.13
C HIS A 10 3.63 -15.13 16.82
N ALA A 11 4.36 -14.16 16.26
CA ALA A 11 4.01 -13.56 14.98
C ALA A 11 3.97 -14.59 13.84
N PHE A 12 4.91 -15.52 13.82
CA PHE A 12 4.95 -16.63 12.87
C PHE A 12 3.76 -17.58 13.02
N PHE A 13 3.41 -17.97 14.25
CA PHE A 13 2.25 -18.81 14.52
C PHE A 13 0.93 -18.17 14.07
N TYR A 14 0.74 -16.87 14.34
CA TYR A 14 -0.42 -16.13 13.85
C TYR A 14 -0.48 -16.06 12.32
N LYS A 15 0.66 -15.93 11.64
CA LYS A 15 0.72 -15.98 10.16
C LYS A 15 0.28 -17.35 9.62
N GLN A 16 0.81 -18.44 10.19
CA GLN A 16 0.45 -19.81 9.77
C GLN A 16 -1.04 -20.10 9.94
N ARG A 17 -1.62 -19.71 11.08
CA ARG A 17 -3.05 -19.93 11.35
C ARG A 17 -3.95 -19.22 10.34
N ARG A 18 -3.61 -17.98 9.94
CA ARG A 18 -4.35 -17.26 8.90
C ARG A 18 -4.26 -17.94 7.54
N ASN A 19 -3.07 -18.40 7.17
CA ASN A 19 -2.87 -19.10 5.89
C ASN A 19 -3.70 -20.39 5.85
N LEU A 20 -3.73 -21.15 6.95
CA LEU A 20 -4.55 -22.36 7.04
C LEU A 20 -6.04 -22.04 6.90
N ILE A 21 -6.53 -21.01 7.59
CA ILE A 21 -7.93 -20.56 7.51
C ILE A 21 -8.27 -20.15 6.07
N VAL A 22 -7.40 -19.39 5.40
CA VAL A 22 -7.60 -18.95 4.00
C VAL A 22 -7.64 -20.15 3.06
N VAL A 23 -6.71 -21.10 3.19
CA VAL A 23 -6.70 -22.33 2.38
C VAL A 23 -7.98 -23.13 2.61
N SER A 24 -8.41 -23.31 3.86
CA SER A 24 -9.66 -24.03 4.14
C SER A 24 -10.89 -23.33 3.56
N LEU A 25 -10.94 -21.99 3.64
CA LEU A 25 -12.03 -21.20 3.05
C LEU A 25 -12.03 -21.33 1.53
N PHE A 26 -10.86 -21.34 0.90
CA PHE A 26 -10.72 -21.51 -0.54
C PHE A 26 -11.19 -22.88 -1.00
N VAL A 27 -10.86 -23.95 -0.27
CA VAL A 27 -11.34 -25.31 -0.59
C VAL A 27 -12.86 -25.38 -0.46
N THR A 28 -13.44 -24.87 0.63
CA THR A 28 -14.90 -24.81 0.80
C THR A 28 -15.57 -24.00 -0.31
N PHE A 29 -14.98 -22.87 -0.70
CA PHE A 29 -15.47 -22.05 -1.80
C PHE A 29 -15.43 -22.79 -3.13
N TYR A 30 -14.32 -23.47 -3.43
CA TYR A 30 -14.14 -24.23 -4.67
C TYR A 30 -15.21 -25.31 -4.82
N GLU A 31 -15.46 -26.06 -3.74
CA GLU A 31 -16.48 -27.11 -3.71
C GLU A 31 -17.90 -26.51 -3.83
N ALA A 32 -18.19 -25.43 -3.09
CA ALA A 32 -19.51 -24.80 -3.10
C ALA A 32 -19.86 -24.12 -4.43
N ALA A 33 -18.87 -23.54 -5.11
CA ALA A 33 -19.04 -22.89 -6.41
C ALA A 33 -19.12 -23.90 -7.58
N SER A 34 -18.87 -25.19 -7.31
CA SER A 34 -18.81 -26.26 -8.33
C SER A 34 -17.90 -25.87 -9.49
N LEU A 35 -16.67 -25.44 -9.16
CA LEU A 35 -15.68 -25.04 -10.17
C LEU A 35 -15.16 -26.29 -10.89
N GLU A 36 -15.48 -26.41 -12.17
CA GLU A 36 -14.92 -27.44 -13.03
C GLU A 36 -13.82 -26.82 -13.91
N ILE A 37 -12.58 -27.32 -13.75
CA ILE A 37 -11.46 -26.92 -14.60
C ILE A 37 -11.55 -27.73 -15.87
N GLU A 38 -12.21 -27.20 -16.89
CA GLU A 38 -12.35 -27.90 -18.18
C GLU A 38 -11.01 -28.03 -18.90
N ARG A 39 -10.17 -26.97 -18.87
CA ARG A 39 -8.87 -26.96 -19.55
C ARG A 39 -7.83 -26.13 -18.80
N ILE A 40 -6.67 -26.75 -18.58
CA ILE A 40 -5.46 -26.07 -18.12
C ILE A 40 -4.63 -25.69 -19.36
N ASN A 41 -4.67 -24.42 -19.75
CA ASN A 41 -3.83 -23.88 -20.82
C ASN A 41 -2.78 -22.94 -20.23
N ILE A 42 -1.57 -22.93 -20.82
CA ILE A 42 -0.45 -22.06 -20.41
C ILE A 42 -0.80 -20.56 -20.50
N LEU A 43 -1.81 -20.20 -21.29
CA LEU A 43 -2.31 -18.83 -21.49
C LEU A 43 -3.49 -18.44 -20.59
N GLY A 44 -4.03 -19.36 -19.80
CA GLY A 44 -5.19 -19.11 -18.93
C GLY A 44 -6.03 -20.37 -18.75
N ASN A 45 -6.54 -20.58 -17.54
CA ASN A 45 -7.46 -21.66 -17.25
C ASN A 45 -8.88 -21.25 -17.65
N GLN A 46 -9.52 -22.04 -18.51
CA GLN A 46 -10.96 -21.93 -18.72
C GLN A 46 -11.64 -22.73 -17.59
N THR A 47 -12.38 -22.00 -16.75
CA THR A 47 -13.08 -22.57 -15.60
C THR A 47 -14.56 -22.36 -15.81
N GLU A 48 -15.34 -23.44 -15.85
CA GLU A 48 -16.80 -23.34 -15.90
C GLU A 48 -17.32 -23.18 -14.47
N ILE A 49 -18.15 -22.16 -14.26
CA ILE A 49 -18.69 -21.82 -12.95
C ILE A 49 -20.10 -22.42 -12.87
N GLY A 50 -20.25 -23.51 -12.14
CA GLY A 50 -21.55 -24.18 -12.01
C GLY A 50 -22.59 -23.35 -11.23
N ARG A 51 -22.16 -22.49 -10.29
CA ARG A 51 -23.04 -21.67 -9.43
C ARG A 51 -22.50 -20.25 -9.22
N PRO A 52 -22.77 -19.30 -10.14
CA PRO A 52 -22.26 -17.93 -10.04
C PRO A 52 -22.77 -17.18 -8.78
N GLU A 53 -23.93 -17.55 -8.23
CA GLU A 53 -24.49 -16.95 -7.02
C GLU A 53 -23.57 -17.13 -5.81
N VAL A 54 -22.85 -18.25 -5.75
CA VAL A 54 -21.90 -18.56 -4.66
C VAL A 54 -20.69 -17.63 -4.70
N ILE A 55 -20.24 -17.24 -5.91
CA ILE A 55 -19.16 -16.28 -6.11
C ILE A 55 -19.60 -14.90 -5.60
N SER A 56 -20.77 -14.44 -6.02
CA SER A 56 -21.34 -13.16 -5.56
C SER A 56 -21.52 -13.12 -4.04
N PHE A 57 -22.00 -14.22 -3.45
CA PHE A 57 -22.15 -14.34 -1.99
C PHE A 57 -20.79 -14.33 -1.25
N ALA A 58 -19.80 -15.07 -1.75
CA ALA A 58 -18.45 -15.09 -1.17
C ALA A 58 -17.76 -13.73 -1.28
N LEU A 59 -17.89 -13.04 -2.42
CA LEU A 59 -17.41 -11.68 -2.61
C LEU A 59 -18.09 -10.70 -1.65
N THR A 60 -19.39 -10.85 -1.42
CA THR A 60 -20.13 -10.03 -0.45
C THR A 60 -19.66 -10.28 0.98
N LEU A 61 -19.45 -11.54 1.39
CA LEU A 61 -18.91 -11.84 2.72
C LEU A 61 -17.48 -11.33 2.89
N ALA A 62 -16.64 -11.48 1.87
CA ALA A 62 -15.30 -10.90 1.85
C ALA A 62 -15.37 -9.37 1.99
N PHE A 63 -16.24 -8.70 1.24
CA PHE A 63 -16.47 -7.26 1.34
C PHE A 63 -16.86 -6.84 2.77
N ILE A 64 -17.87 -7.50 3.37
CA ILE A 64 -18.32 -7.20 4.74
C ILE A 64 -17.19 -7.41 5.74
N TYR A 65 -16.47 -8.53 5.65
CA TYR A 65 -15.32 -8.82 6.51
C TYR A 65 -14.24 -7.75 6.40
N PHE A 66 -13.93 -7.32 5.17
CA PHE A 66 -12.92 -6.30 4.92
C PHE A 66 -13.35 -4.91 5.38
N VAL A 67 -14.61 -4.53 5.18
CA VAL A 67 -15.17 -3.27 5.72
C VAL A 67 -15.15 -3.27 7.24
N TRP A 68 -15.58 -4.36 7.88
CA TRP A 68 -15.49 -4.50 9.33
C TRP A 68 -14.04 -4.37 9.80
N ARG A 69 -13.13 -5.11 9.19
CA ARG A 69 -11.71 -5.10 9.58
C ARG A 69 -11.09 -3.73 9.37
N TYR A 70 -11.48 -3.03 8.31
CA TYR A 70 -11.08 -1.65 8.04
C TYR A 70 -11.58 -0.70 9.13
N TYR A 71 -12.87 -0.79 9.49
CA TYR A 71 -13.43 0.00 10.57
C TYR A 71 -12.68 -0.22 11.89
N THR A 72 -12.40 -1.47 12.25
CA THR A 72 -11.61 -1.80 13.44
C THR A 72 -10.19 -1.25 13.36
N ALA A 73 -9.52 -1.38 12.21
CA ALA A 73 -8.17 -0.86 12.01
C ALA A 73 -8.06 0.66 12.13
N CYS A 74 -9.04 1.39 11.58
CA CYS A 74 -9.12 2.84 11.68
C CYS A 74 -9.44 3.31 13.10
N ARG A 75 -10.19 2.50 13.86
CA ARG A 75 -10.64 2.85 15.21
C ARG A 75 -9.60 2.53 16.29
N GLU A 76 -8.89 1.40 16.18
CA GLU A 76 -8.03 0.89 17.25
C GLU A 76 -6.56 1.29 17.11
N VAL A 77 -6.13 1.62 15.90
CA VAL A 77 -4.76 2.02 15.64
C VAL A 77 -4.85 3.39 14.99
N ASN A 78 -3.99 4.33 15.36
CA ASN A 78 -3.74 5.55 14.57
C ASN A 78 -3.20 5.20 13.16
N GLY A 79 -3.55 4.05 12.57
CA GLY A 79 -2.91 3.40 11.44
C GLY A 79 -2.99 4.23 10.17
N ILE A 80 -4.10 4.93 9.94
CA ILE A 80 -4.16 5.91 8.83
C ILE A 80 -3.19 7.05 9.08
N GLN A 81 -3.14 7.61 10.29
CA GLN A 81 -2.25 8.71 10.62
C GLN A 81 -0.77 8.28 10.57
N THR A 82 -0.44 7.10 11.09
CA THR A 82 0.89 6.46 11.02
C THR A 82 1.27 6.13 9.59
N PHE A 83 0.32 5.65 8.78
CA PHE A 83 0.53 5.37 7.36
C PHE A 83 0.82 6.65 6.57
N ILE A 84 0.00 7.69 6.77
CA ILE A 84 0.20 9.01 6.15
C ILE A 84 1.53 9.61 6.60
N TRP A 85 1.88 9.47 7.88
CA TRP A 85 3.15 9.94 8.42
C TRP A 85 4.34 9.21 7.78
N ALA A 86 4.28 7.88 7.64
CA ALA A 86 5.31 7.10 6.97
C ALA A 86 5.43 7.44 5.47
N CYS A 87 4.31 7.67 4.78
CA CYS A 87 4.32 8.12 3.39
C CYS A 87 4.95 9.51 3.26
N ARG A 88 4.63 10.42 4.18
CA ARG A 88 5.18 11.77 4.24
C ARG A 88 6.69 11.74 4.49
N GLU A 89 7.15 10.99 5.50
CA GLU A 89 8.56 10.89 5.85
C GLU A 89 9.39 10.37 4.66
N TRP A 90 8.90 9.33 3.97
CA TRP A 90 9.56 8.80 2.77
C TRP A 90 9.60 9.81 1.62
N ALA A 91 8.50 10.53 1.39
CA ALA A 91 8.43 11.56 0.36
C ALA A 91 9.38 12.74 0.66
N GLU A 92 9.42 13.20 1.91
CA GLU A 92 10.33 14.24 2.37
C GLU A 92 11.79 13.81 2.20
N GLN A 93 12.14 12.56 2.56
CA GLN A 93 13.47 12.00 2.37
C GLN A 93 13.89 11.97 0.89
N LYS A 94 13.00 11.56 -0.03
CA LYS A 94 13.29 11.55 -1.47
C LYS A 94 13.44 12.96 -2.03
N CYS A 95 12.62 13.90 -1.58
CA CYS A 95 12.76 15.31 -1.90
C CYS A 95 14.10 15.88 -1.40
N GLU A 96 14.57 15.50 -0.21
CA GLU A 96 15.85 15.95 0.33
C GLU A 96 17.02 15.46 -0.53
N VAL A 97 17.04 14.15 -0.86
CA VAL A 97 18.07 13.55 -1.73
C VAL A 97 18.10 14.24 -3.09
N TYR A 98 16.92 14.51 -3.67
CA TYR A 98 16.82 15.25 -4.92
C TYR A 98 17.37 16.68 -4.80
N THR A 99 17.01 17.38 -3.73
CA THR A 99 17.42 18.78 -3.49
C THR A 99 18.93 18.86 -3.31
N ARG A 100 19.52 17.95 -2.54
CA ARG A 100 20.97 17.85 -2.35
C ARG A 100 21.67 17.62 -3.69
N LYS A 101 21.21 16.65 -4.47
CA LYS A 101 21.81 16.34 -5.78
C LYS A 101 21.73 17.49 -6.77
N VAL A 102 20.66 18.27 -6.75
CA VAL A 102 20.45 19.35 -7.73
C VAL A 102 21.08 20.67 -7.31
N HIS A 103 21.02 21.02 -6.02
CA HIS A 103 21.40 22.35 -5.53
C HIS A 103 22.65 22.37 -4.66
N VAL A 104 23.03 21.28 -4.01
CA VAL A 104 24.23 21.22 -3.15
C VAL A 104 25.40 20.63 -3.94
N ASP A 105 25.19 19.48 -4.58
CA ASP A 105 26.27 18.78 -5.29
C ASP A 105 26.69 19.52 -6.59
N ASN A 106 25.79 20.32 -7.17
CA ASN A 106 26.07 21.07 -8.41
C ASN A 106 26.45 22.53 -8.18
N ASP A 107 26.25 23.09 -6.97
CA ASP A 107 26.56 24.49 -6.67
C ASP A 107 27.43 24.57 -5.41
N PRO A 108 28.73 24.91 -5.54
CA PRO A 108 29.68 24.93 -4.42
C PRO A 108 29.38 26.02 -3.39
N ARG A 109 28.37 26.88 -3.62
CA ARG A 109 27.93 27.88 -2.65
C ARG A 109 27.17 27.28 -1.47
N TYR A 110 26.60 26.10 -1.61
CA TYR A 110 25.78 25.48 -0.58
C TYR A 110 26.44 24.22 -0.02
N LYS A 111 26.44 24.09 1.30
CA LYS A 111 27.02 22.95 2.01
C LYS A 111 26.02 21.85 2.26
N GLU A 112 24.78 22.22 2.59
CA GLU A 112 23.73 21.28 2.95
C GLU A 112 22.34 21.83 2.63
N ALA A 113 21.38 20.91 2.46
CA ALA A 113 19.97 21.22 2.33
C ALA A 113 19.24 20.67 3.56
N ARG A 114 18.55 21.55 4.29
CA ARG A 114 17.81 21.19 5.50
C ARG A 114 16.31 21.26 5.23
N CYS A 115 15.60 20.15 5.46
CA CYS A 115 14.15 20.11 5.36
C CYS A 115 13.53 20.98 6.49
N MET A 116 12.68 21.93 6.13
CA MET A 116 11.89 22.71 7.09
C MET A 116 10.53 22.05 7.41
N GLY A 117 10.28 20.88 6.81
CA GLY A 117 9.03 20.12 6.88
C GLY A 117 8.01 20.54 5.82
N ALA A 118 7.07 19.64 5.52
CA ALA A 118 5.93 19.99 4.66
C ALA A 118 4.95 20.95 5.36
N ARG A 119 4.62 22.06 4.69
CA ARG A 119 3.51 22.97 5.00
C ARG A 119 2.41 22.76 3.97
N GLY A 120 1.43 21.92 4.31
CA GLY A 120 0.35 21.55 3.39
C GLY A 120 0.88 20.75 2.19
N PRO A 121 0.62 21.17 0.94
CA PRO A 121 1.04 20.43 -0.27
C PRO A 121 2.47 20.75 -0.72
N GLU A 122 3.23 21.53 0.05
CA GLU A 122 4.58 21.98 -0.32
C GLU A 122 5.59 21.56 0.73
N VAL A 123 6.75 21.10 0.27
CA VAL A 123 7.91 20.90 1.12
C VAL A 123 8.91 22.03 0.86
N GLU A 124 9.40 22.65 1.94
CA GLU A 124 10.35 23.75 1.89
C GLU A 124 11.71 23.26 2.40
N PHE A 125 12.75 23.50 1.61
CA PHE A 125 14.14 23.25 1.98
C PHE A 125 14.87 24.57 2.13
N ARG A 126 15.67 24.67 3.20
CA ARG A 126 16.64 25.74 3.40
C ARG A 126 18.00 25.25 2.94
N LEU A 127 18.62 25.98 2.02
CA LEU A 127 20.00 25.73 1.61
C LEU A 127 20.93 26.52 2.53
N VAL A 128 21.84 25.82 3.20
CA VAL A 128 22.82 26.43 4.10
C VAL A 128 24.06 26.81 3.29
N PRO A 129 24.45 28.10 3.28
CA PRO A 129 25.61 28.55 2.55
C PRO A 129 26.91 27.99 3.13
N GLN A 130 27.93 27.87 2.28
CA GLN A 130 29.24 27.35 2.67
C GLN A 130 30.16 28.42 3.30
N ARG A 131 29.94 29.70 3.00
CA ARG A 131 30.67 30.83 3.58
C ARG A 131 29.74 31.68 4.45
N ASP A 132 30.23 32.09 5.61
CA ASP A 132 29.56 33.08 6.45
C ASP A 132 29.47 34.42 5.71
N GLY A 133 28.26 34.83 5.36
CA GLY A 133 27.96 36.06 4.61
C GLY A 133 27.14 35.86 3.33
N ASP A 134 27.05 34.63 2.82
CA ASP A 134 26.19 34.31 1.67
C ASP A 134 24.71 34.24 2.09
N GLN A 135 23.80 34.65 1.20
CA GLN A 135 22.37 34.67 1.48
C GLN A 135 21.79 33.25 1.57
N GLU A 136 21.01 32.98 2.62
CA GLU A 136 20.20 31.77 2.72
C GLU A 136 19.19 31.72 1.56
N SER A 137 19.22 30.62 0.79
CA SER A 137 18.25 30.38 -0.28
C SER A 137 17.21 29.34 0.15
N ARG A 138 15.94 29.57 -0.23
CA ARG A 138 14.83 28.65 0.04
C ARG A 138 14.31 28.07 -1.25
N VAL A 139 14.13 26.75 -1.27
CA VAL A 139 13.59 26.04 -2.42
C VAL A 139 12.31 25.32 -2.02
N ARG A 140 11.25 25.49 -2.82
CA ARG A 140 9.94 24.90 -2.57
C ARG A 140 9.58 23.92 -3.68
N PHE A 141 9.11 22.75 -3.28
CA PHE A 141 8.66 21.72 -4.22
C PHE A 141 7.24 21.30 -3.90
N ARG A 142 6.31 21.62 -4.81
CA ARG A 142 4.90 21.21 -4.74
C ARG A 142 4.63 19.94 -5.55
N GLN A 143 4.82 20.02 -6.87
CA GLN A 143 4.50 18.90 -7.78
C GLN A 143 5.34 17.64 -7.49
N ARG A 144 6.63 17.83 -7.16
CA ARG A 144 7.56 16.72 -6.92
C ARG A 144 7.30 16.00 -5.59
N TYR A 145 6.82 16.74 -4.59
CA TYR A 145 6.39 16.15 -3.32
C TYR A 145 5.22 15.18 -3.55
N TRP A 146 4.20 15.58 -4.31
CA TRP A 146 3.08 14.70 -4.65
C TRP A 146 3.48 13.48 -5.46
N TYR A 147 4.42 13.64 -6.40
CA TYR A 147 4.97 12.49 -7.14
C TYR A 147 5.62 11.47 -6.20
N TYR A 148 6.50 11.91 -5.31
CA TYR A 148 7.13 11.01 -4.34
C TYR A 148 6.16 10.51 -3.28
N PHE A 149 5.14 11.28 -2.89
CA PHE A 149 4.11 10.84 -1.97
C PHE A 149 3.25 9.72 -2.59
N GLY A 150 2.89 9.83 -3.88
CA GLY A 150 2.21 8.75 -4.61
C GLY A 150 3.07 7.48 -4.68
N LEU A 151 4.37 7.61 -4.96
CA LEU A 151 5.30 6.48 -4.90
C LEU A 151 5.47 5.94 -3.48
N ALA A 152 5.41 6.80 -2.46
CA ALA A 152 5.47 6.41 -1.06
C ALA A 152 4.28 5.54 -0.68
N ILE A 153 3.07 5.87 -1.14
CA ILE A 153 1.88 5.05 -0.95
C ILE A 153 2.15 3.63 -1.46
N ALA A 154 2.60 3.49 -2.70
CA ALA A 154 2.92 2.17 -3.26
C ALA A 154 4.03 1.47 -2.45
N HIS A 155 5.13 2.16 -2.16
CA HIS A 155 6.30 1.61 -1.47
C HIS A 155 6.00 1.21 -0.02
N VAL A 156 5.36 2.08 0.77
CA VAL A 156 4.98 1.81 2.16
C VAL A 156 3.96 0.68 2.20
N THR A 157 3.01 0.65 1.27
CA THR A 157 2.01 -0.42 1.21
C THR A 157 2.64 -1.77 0.86
N LEU A 158 3.60 -1.83 -0.06
CA LEU A 158 4.32 -3.06 -0.42
C LEU A 158 5.29 -3.52 0.67
N ARG A 159 6.02 -2.60 1.30
CA ARG A 159 7.11 -2.92 2.25
C ARG A 159 6.60 -3.34 3.63
N THR A 160 5.44 -2.85 4.06
CA THR A 160 4.97 -3.08 5.44
C THR A 160 4.41 -4.48 5.69
N SER A 161 4.44 -5.43 4.72
CA SER A 161 3.79 -6.76 4.81
C SER A 161 2.29 -6.71 5.17
N ASN A 162 1.75 -5.50 5.06
CA ASN A 162 0.41 -5.06 5.41
C ASN A 162 -0.41 -4.81 4.14
N PHE A 163 0.18 -5.00 2.96
CA PHE A 163 -0.51 -5.07 1.67
C PHE A 163 -1.70 -6.05 1.75
N SER A 164 -1.49 -7.27 2.26
CA SER A 164 -2.56 -8.24 2.47
C SER A 164 -3.51 -7.87 3.62
N GLY A 165 -3.07 -7.04 4.56
CA GLY A 165 -3.84 -6.65 5.74
C GLY A 165 -4.76 -5.44 5.53
N TYR A 166 -4.40 -4.53 4.61
CA TYR A 166 -5.12 -3.27 4.38
C TYR A 166 -5.44 -3.03 2.90
N LEU A 167 -4.47 -3.13 1.97
CA LEU A 167 -4.71 -2.75 0.57
C LEU A 167 -5.48 -3.79 -0.25
N LEU A 168 -5.13 -5.05 -0.10
CA LEU A 168 -5.80 -6.20 -0.71
C LEU A 168 -7.31 -6.21 -0.36
N PRO A 169 -7.72 -5.96 0.90
CA PRO A 169 -9.11 -5.66 1.26
C PRO A 169 -9.77 -4.61 0.36
N TYR A 170 -9.14 -3.46 0.09
CA TYR A 170 -9.73 -2.40 -0.73
C TYR A 170 -9.81 -2.77 -2.20
N LEU A 171 -8.81 -3.47 -2.74
CA LEU A 171 -8.85 -3.93 -4.13
C LEU A 171 -9.96 -4.96 -4.32
N PHE A 172 -10.08 -5.93 -3.41
CA PHE A 172 -11.20 -6.89 -3.44
C PHE A 172 -12.55 -6.22 -3.22
N ALA A 173 -12.63 -5.25 -2.31
CA ALA A 173 -13.87 -4.54 -2.05
C ALA A 173 -14.30 -3.68 -3.25
N ALA A 174 -13.36 -3.02 -3.93
CA ALA A 174 -13.63 -2.25 -5.13
C ALA A 174 -14.07 -3.13 -6.29
N VAL A 175 -13.38 -4.27 -6.52
CA VAL A 175 -13.77 -5.25 -7.55
C VAL A 175 -15.16 -5.82 -7.25
N ALA A 176 -15.43 -6.21 -5.99
CA ALA A 176 -16.75 -6.71 -5.58
C ALA A 176 -17.85 -5.65 -5.74
N ALA A 177 -17.59 -4.39 -5.38
CA ALA A 177 -18.54 -3.30 -5.55
C ALA A 177 -18.84 -3.02 -7.03
N LEU A 178 -17.82 -3.04 -7.90
CA LEU A 178 -18.00 -2.88 -9.33
C LEU A 178 -18.80 -4.05 -9.94
N GLU A 179 -18.57 -5.26 -9.46
CA GLU A 179 -19.35 -6.43 -9.87
C GLU A 179 -20.82 -6.32 -9.45
N ILE A 180 -21.10 -5.91 -8.20
CA ILE A 180 -22.46 -5.66 -7.69
C ILE A 180 -23.17 -4.56 -8.49
N LEU A 181 -22.43 -3.55 -8.95
CA LEU A 181 -22.96 -2.48 -9.80
C LEU A 181 -23.21 -2.91 -11.25
N GLY A 182 -22.98 -4.18 -11.59
CA GLY A 182 -23.22 -4.73 -12.92
C GLY A 182 -22.18 -4.31 -13.96
N VAL A 183 -21.01 -3.85 -13.52
CA VAL A 183 -19.91 -3.43 -14.43
C VAL A 183 -19.26 -4.65 -15.09
N GLY A 184 -19.46 -5.86 -14.55
CA GLY A 184 -18.96 -7.11 -15.15
C GLY A 184 -17.43 -7.13 -15.20
N VAL A 185 -16.78 -6.69 -14.13
CA VAL A 185 -15.31 -6.62 -14.05
C VAL A 185 -14.71 -8.01 -14.08
N VAL A 186 -15.39 -8.99 -13.47
CA VAL A 186 -14.96 -10.40 -13.50
C VAL A 186 -15.08 -10.96 -14.93
N SER A 187 -16.15 -10.65 -15.65
CA SER A 187 -16.33 -11.04 -17.06
C SER A 187 -15.37 -10.38 -18.04
N LEU A 188 -14.68 -9.29 -17.64
CA LEU A 188 -13.63 -8.63 -18.43
C LEU A 188 -12.23 -9.19 -18.17
N LEU A 189 -12.06 -9.94 -17.07
CA LEU A 189 -10.79 -10.53 -16.63
C LEU A 189 -10.64 -12.01 -17.03
N VAL A 190 -11.72 -12.66 -17.48
CA VAL A 190 -11.78 -14.03 -18.02
C VAL A 190 -11.85 -13.96 -19.54
#